data_AF-A0A2V9SGY1-F1
#
_entry.id   AF-A0A2V9SGY1-F1
#
_cell.length_a   1.000
_cell.length_b   1.000
_cell.length_c   1.000
_cell.angle_alpha   90.00
_cell.angle_beta   90.00
_cell.angle_gamma   90.00
#
_symmetry.space_group_name_H-M   'P 1'
#
loop_
_entity.id
_entity.type
_entity.pdbx_description
1 polymer ?
#
loop_
_entity_poly.entity_id
_entity_poly.type
_entity_poly.pdbx_seq_one_letter_code
_entity_poly.pdbx_strand_id
1 'polypeptide(L)'
;MDRQYSDAYNNLGVIYYLQKKQGKAIKQYLKAIQFRQDSASYYSNLGAAYFSKKEFEKAVTAYNQAVQLDPDIFERTSHTGVTAQMSSPEDRAHYDYVVAKLYAKLGQTDRSLQYLRRAMEEGFKNIEDVYKDAEFAQLRKDPRFTQLMAARPPAITD
;
A
#
# COMPACT_ATOMS: atom_id res chain seq x y z
N MET A 1 22.27 17.67 10.85
CA MET A 1 21.26 18.73 10.67
C MET A 1 20.15 18.25 9.74
N ASP A 2 20.46 17.73 8.55
CA ASP A 2 19.45 17.35 7.53
C ASP A 2 18.47 16.25 7.95
N ARG A 3 18.92 15.24 8.69
CA ARG A 3 18.04 14.17 9.22
C ARG A 3 16.94 14.72 10.13
N GLN A 4 17.25 15.69 10.99
CA GLN A 4 16.28 16.26 11.92
C GLN A 4 15.24 17.11 11.18
N TYR A 5 15.66 17.83 10.13
CA TYR A 5 14.73 18.58 9.27
C TYR A 5 13.81 17.64 8.49
N SER A 6 14.33 16.56 7.89
CA SER A 6 13.51 15.60 7.15
C SER A 6 12.49 14.90 8.06
N ASP A 7 12.89 14.49 9.26
CA ASP A 7 11.99 13.87 10.24
C ASP A 7 10.90 14.85 10.72
N ALA A 8 11.25 16.12 10.95
CA ALA A 8 10.27 17.15 11.31
C ALA A 8 9.21 17.37 10.23
N TYR A 9 9.62 17.44 8.95
CA TYR A 9 8.68 17.54 7.83
C TYR A 9 7.81 16.29 7.70
N ASN A 10 8.37 15.10 7.86
CA ASN A 10 7.59 13.86 7.85
C ASN A 10 6.54 13.85 8.98
N ASN A 11 6.94 14.20 10.20
CA ASN A 11 6.03 14.23 11.35
C ASN A 11 4.91 15.27 11.16
N LEU A 12 5.23 16.43 10.59
CA LEU A 12 4.21 17.41 10.22
C LEU A 12 3.26 16.88 9.14
N GLY A 13 3.78 16.10 8.19
CA GLY A 13 2.99 15.38 7.20
C GLY A 13 2.00 14.40 7.85
N VAL A 14 2.45 13.63 8.85
CA VAL A 14 1.61 12.71 9.63
C VAL A 14 0.49 13.48 10.33
N ILE A 15 0.80 14.61 10.98
CA ILE A 15 -0.22 15.45 11.62
C ILE A 15 -1.26 15.94 10.61
N TYR A 16 -0.85 16.41 9.44
CA TYR A 16 -1.80 16.81 8.39
C TYR A 16 -2.62 15.64 7.84
N TYR A 17 -2.03 14.46 7.72
CA TYR A 17 -2.73 13.25 7.29
C TYR A 17 -3.85 12.88 8.28
N LEU A 18 -3.53 12.86 9.58
CA LEU A 18 -4.51 12.61 10.66
C LEU A 18 -5.65 13.64 10.68
N GLN A 19 -5.36 14.88 10.30
CA GLN A 19 -6.37 15.93 10.13
C GLN A 19 -7.18 15.81 8.82
N LYS A 20 -7.02 14.72 8.06
CA LYS A 20 -7.62 14.52 6.73
C LYS A 20 -7.29 15.66 5.75
N LYS A 21 -6.10 16.25 5.87
CA LYS A 21 -5.57 17.30 4.98
C LYS A 21 -4.51 16.70 4.06
N GLN A 22 -4.91 15.73 3.23
CA GLN A 22 -4.00 14.90 2.43
C GLN A 22 -3.07 15.72 1.53
N GLY A 23 -3.57 16.79 0.90
CA GLY A 23 -2.73 17.66 0.06
C GLY A 23 -1.61 18.36 0.84
N LYS A 24 -1.88 18.76 2.10
CA LYS A 24 -0.84 19.32 2.97
C LYS A 24 0.14 18.24 3.43
N ALA A 25 -0.35 17.05 3.75
CA ALA A 25 0.48 15.91 4.12
C ALA A 25 1.49 15.56 3.00
N ILE A 26 1.00 15.39 1.76
CA ILE A 26 1.82 15.15 0.56
C ILE A 26 2.92 16.20 0.43
N LYS A 27 2.59 17.49 0.57
CA LYS A 27 3.57 18.57 0.48
C LYS A 27 4.70 18.43 1.51
N GLN A 28 4.40 18.01 2.74
CA GLN A 28 5.43 17.84 3.76
C GLN A 28 6.24 16.55 3.56
N TYR A 29 5.62 15.44 3.16
CA TYR A 29 6.35 14.22 2.83
C TYR A 29 7.32 14.44 1.66
N LEU A 30 6.90 15.15 0.61
CA LEU A 30 7.79 15.52 -0.50
C LEU A 30 8.96 16.39 -0.03
N LYS A 31 8.74 17.34 0.89
CA LYS A 31 9.84 18.09 1.51
C LYS A 31 10.79 17.18 2.29
N ALA A 32 10.26 16.26 3.11
CA ALA A 32 11.09 15.31 3.85
C ALA A 32 12.00 14.50 2.89
N ILE A 33 11.42 14.04 1.77
CA ILE A 33 12.13 13.30 0.71
C ILE A 33 13.19 14.16 0.00
N GLN A 34 12.91 15.46 -0.23
CA GLN A 34 13.89 16.39 -0.81
C GLN A 34 15.15 16.53 0.06
N PHE A 35 15.00 16.50 1.39
CA PHE A 35 16.14 16.50 2.31
C PHE A 35 16.81 15.13 2.42
N ARG A 36 16.02 14.04 2.37
CA ARG A 36 16.53 12.69 2.56
C ARG A 36 15.69 11.64 1.83
N GLN A 37 16.33 10.93 0.90
CA GLN A 37 15.69 9.94 0.02
C GLN A 37 15.89 8.48 0.49
N ASP A 38 16.58 8.24 1.59
CA ASP A 38 16.92 6.88 2.06
C ASP A 38 15.94 6.33 3.11
N SER A 39 14.79 6.99 3.32
CA SER A 39 13.83 6.64 4.35
C SER A 39 12.57 6.01 3.75
N ALA A 40 12.47 4.68 3.82
CA ALA A 40 11.29 3.94 3.37
C ALA A 40 9.98 4.45 3.98
N SER A 41 10.00 4.85 5.25
CA SER A 41 8.84 5.40 5.95
C SER A 41 8.29 6.67 5.29
N TYR A 42 9.14 7.53 4.69
CA TYR A 42 8.67 8.76 4.04
C TYR A 42 7.89 8.43 2.76
N TYR A 43 8.39 7.47 1.98
CA TYR A 43 7.73 6.99 0.77
C TYR A 43 6.46 6.19 1.07
N SER A 44 6.46 5.37 2.13
CA SER A 44 5.26 4.68 2.61
C SER A 44 4.17 5.67 3.02
N ASN A 45 4.52 6.70 3.79
CA ASN A 45 3.59 7.76 4.20
C ASN A 45 3.06 8.57 3.01
N LEU A 46 3.92 8.87 2.03
CA LEU A 46 3.54 9.53 0.79
C LEU A 46 2.56 8.65 -0.02
N GLY A 47 2.83 7.36 -0.13
CA GLY A 47 1.97 6.38 -0.80
C GLY A 47 0.59 6.32 -0.16
N ALA A 48 0.52 6.26 1.17
CA ALA A 48 -0.76 6.29 1.90
C ALA A 48 -1.53 7.60 1.68
N ALA A 49 -0.83 8.73 1.64
CA ALA A 49 -1.46 10.02 1.35
C ALA A 49 -2.02 10.10 -0.07
N TYR A 50 -1.30 9.60 -1.09
CA TYR A 50 -1.83 9.49 -2.45
C TYR A 50 -3.00 8.49 -2.55
N PHE A 51 -2.89 7.35 -1.88
CA PHE A 51 -3.94 6.34 -1.83
C PHE A 51 -5.24 6.92 -1.26
N SER A 52 -5.16 7.63 -0.13
CA SER A 52 -6.32 8.30 0.48
C SER A 52 -6.94 9.40 -0.40
N LYS A 53 -6.21 9.93 -1.39
CA LYS A 53 -6.72 10.82 -2.43
C LYS A 53 -7.23 10.10 -3.69
N LYS A 54 -7.22 8.76 -3.69
CA LYS A 54 -7.52 7.90 -4.84
C LYS A 54 -6.55 8.10 -6.03
N GLU A 55 -5.35 8.62 -5.77
CA GLU A 55 -4.27 8.77 -6.76
C GLU A 55 -3.41 7.49 -6.79
N PHE A 56 -4.02 6.36 -7.16
CA PHE A 56 -3.44 5.02 -6.96
C PHE A 56 -2.11 4.80 -7.69
N GLU A 57 -1.94 5.31 -8.91
CA GLU A 57 -0.68 5.18 -9.66
C GLU A 57 0.50 5.85 -8.95
N LYS A 58 0.25 7.03 -8.36
CA LYS A 58 1.27 7.72 -7.55
C LYS A 58 1.51 6.99 -6.23
N ALA A 59 0.47 6.41 -5.65
CA ALA A 59 0.59 5.59 -4.45
C ALA A 59 1.50 4.38 -4.72
N VAL A 60 1.24 3.61 -5.78
CA VAL A 60 2.08 2.47 -6.21
C VAL A 60 3.52 2.90 -6.45
N THR A 61 3.73 4.03 -7.10
CA THR A 61 5.08 4.55 -7.35
C THR A 61 5.83 4.83 -6.04
N ALA A 62 5.18 5.50 -5.09
CA ALA A 62 5.78 5.79 -3.78
C ALA A 62 5.99 4.52 -2.95
N TYR A 63 5.01 3.62 -2.92
CA TYR A 63 5.11 2.32 -2.26
C TYR A 63 6.25 1.46 -2.83
N ASN A 64 6.44 1.46 -4.14
CA ASN A 64 7.56 0.76 -4.77
C ASN A 64 8.92 1.31 -4.29
N GLN A 65 9.07 2.63 -4.17
CA GLN A 65 10.28 3.23 -3.59
C GLN A 65 10.47 2.83 -2.12
N ALA A 66 9.39 2.75 -1.34
CA ALA A 66 9.45 2.31 0.05
C ALA A 66 9.96 0.86 0.16
N VAL A 67 9.41 -0.06 -0.64
CA VAL A 67 9.80 -1.48 -0.66
C VAL A 67 11.23 -1.69 -1.17
N GLN A 68 11.70 -0.86 -2.11
CA GLN A 68 13.09 -0.89 -2.57
C GLN A 68 14.09 -0.51 -1.46
N LEU A 69 13.70 0.36 -0.53
CA LEU A 69 14.54 0.79 0.59
C LEU A 69 14.44 -0.14 1.81
N ASP A 70 13.23 -0.64 2.10
CA ASP A 70 12.94 -1.54 3.21
C ASP A 70 11.85 -2.52 2.72
N PRO A 71 12.23 -3.75 2.33
CA PRO A 71 11.26 -4.73 1.86
C PRO A 71 10.16 -5.00 2.87
N ASP A 72 10.42 -4.89 4.18
CA ASP A 72 9.47 -5.24 5.26
C ASP A 72 8.68 -4.02 5.75
N ILE A 73 8.70 -2.92 4.99
CA ILE A 73 8.13 -1.64 5.40
C ILE A 73 6.63 -1.75 5.74
N PHE A 74 5.86 -2.52 4.98
CA PHE A 74 4.41 -2.63 5.20
C PHE A 74 4.08 -3.50 6.40
N GLU A 75 4.83 -4.55 6.64
CA GLU A 75 4.71 -5.41 7.80
C GLU A 75 5.05 -4.61 9.07
N ARG A 76 6.15 -3.86 9.05
CA ARG A 76 6.61 -3.00 10.15
C ARG A 76 5.63 -1.86 10.47
N THR A 77 4.95 -1.32 9.45
CA THR A 77 4.03 -0.18 9.60
C THR A 77 2.54 -0.55 9.59
N SER A 78 2.19 -1.83 9.40
CA SER A 78 0.80 -2.30 9.33
C SER A 78 -0.02 -1.97 10.58
N HIS A 79 0.62 -1.98 11.75
CA HIS A 79 -0.02 -1.71 13.05
C HIS A 79 0.25 -0.29 13.58
N THR A 80 0.94 0.56 12.81
CA THR A 80 1.36 1.89 13.25
C THR A 80 1.25 2.92 12.11
N GLY A 81 1.56 4.19 12.41
CA GLY A 81 1.65 5.21 11.36
C GLY A 81 0.32 5.52 10.64
N VAL A 82 0.42 5.96 9.39
CA VAL A 82 -0.73 6.48 8.61
C VAL A 82 -1.54 5.38 7.91
N THR A 83 -0.92 4.24 7.63
CA THR A 83 -1.58 3.04 7.07
C THR A 83 -2.58 2.44 8.06
N ALA A 84 -2.25 2.44 9.35
CA ALA A 84 -3.18 2.01 10.41
C ALA A 84 -4.45 2.89 10.52
N GLN A 85 -4.45 4.08 9.91
CA GLN A 85 -5.56 5.04 9.97
C GLN A 85 -6.52 4.92 8.78
N MET A 86 -6.30 3.95 7.88
CA MET A 86 -7.22 3.65 6.79
C MET A 86 -8.60 3.29 7.37
N SER A 87 -9.57 4.16 7.11
CA SER A 87 -10.73 4.33 7.98
C SER A 87 -11.89 3.39 7.68
N SER A 88 -11.90 2.73 6.52
CA SER A 88 -12.97 1.80 6.12
C SER A 88 -12.41 0.42 5.74
N PRO A 89 -13.16 -0.68 5.95
CA PRO A 89 -12.83 -1.99 5.41
C PRO A 89 -12.58 -1.95 3.90
N GLU A 90 -13.36 -1.16 3.17
CA GLU A 90 -13.20 -0.99 1.72
C GLU A 90 -11.84 -0.37 1.35
N ASP A 91 -11.38 0.66 2.06
CA ASP A 91 -10.07 1.26 1.84
C ASP A 91 -8.94 0.27 2.18
N ARG A 92 -9.10 -0.52 3.25
CA ARG A 92 -8.12 -1.56 3.62
C ARG A 92 -8.06 -2.67 2.57
N ALA A 93 -9.20 -3.15 2.11
CA ALA A 93 -9.29 -4.19 1.09
C ALA A 93 -8.63 -3.74 -0.22
N HIS A 94 -8.86 -2.49 -0.63
CA HIS A 94 -8.23 -1.93 -1.82
C HIS A 94 -6.72 -1.66 -1.60
N TYR A 95 -6.32 -1.21 -0.42
CA TYR A 95 -4.90 -1.07 -0.09
C TYR A 95 -4.18 -2.42 -0.19
N ASP A 96 -4.75 -3.47 0.40
CA ASP A 96 -4.18 -4.81 0.37
C ASP A 96 -4.09 -5.34 -1.07
N TYR A 97 -5.08 -5.06 -1.93
CA TYR A 97 -5.00 -5.39 -3.36
C TYR A 97 -3.86 -4.63 -4.08
N VAL A 98 -3.70 -3.33 -3.81
CA VAL A 98 -2.63 -2.51 -4.39
C VAL A 98 -1.25 -3.01 -3.97
N VAL A 99 -1.07 -3.39 -2.70
CA VAL A 99 0.18 -3.95 -2.20
C VAL A 99 0.42 -5.36 -2.77
N ALA A 100 -0.62 -6.19 -2.89
CA ALA A 100 -0.52 -7.49 -3.54
C ALA A 100 -0.03 -7.35 -4.99
N LYS A 101 -0.56 -6.38 -5.72
CA LYS A 101 -0.17 -6.07 -7.10
C LYS A 101 1.28 -5.63 -7.20
N LEU A 102 1.72 -4.77 -6.27
CA LEU A 102 3.11 -4.36 -6.17
C LEU A 102 4.04 -5.56 -5.94
N TYR A 103 3.72 -6.43 -4.98
CA TYR A 103 4.54 -7.62 -4.71
C TYR A 103 4.54 -8.62 -5.85
N ALA A 104 3.42 -8.79 -6.57
CA ALA A 104 3.37 -9.61 -7.77
C ALA A 104 4.34 -9.11 -8.84
N LYS A 105 4.34 -7.79 -9.08
CA LYS A 105 5.27 -7.13 -10.01
C LYS A 105 6.74 -7.31 -9.62
N LEU A 106 7.02 -7.33 -8.31
CA LEU A 106 8.36 -7.54 -7.78
C LEU A 106 8.78 -9.02 -7.71
N GLY A 107 7.91 -9.94 -8.13
CA GLY A 107 8.17 -11.39 -8.06
C GLY A 107 8.12 -11.97 -6.64
N GLN A 108 7.63 -11.20 -5.66
CA GLN A 108 7.49 -11.64 -4.27
C GLN A 108 6.16 -12.40 -4.08
N THR A 109 6.11 -13.61 -4.64
CA THR A 109 4.91 -14.45 -4.73
C THR A 109 4.22 -14.66 -3.38
N ASP A 110 4.97 -15.01 -2.33
CA ASP A 110 4.39 -15.33 -1.02
C ASP A 110 3.66 -14.14 -0.40
N ARG A 111 4.28 -12.95 -0.47
CA ARG A 111 3.67 -11.71 0.03
C ARG A 111 2.49 -11.29 -0.84
N SER A 112 2.63 -11.42 -2.16
CA SER A 112 1.53 -11.12 -3.06
C SER A 112 0.28 -11.95 -2.74
N LEU A 113 0.43 -13.27 -2.53
CA LEU A 113 -0.66 -14.15 -2.13
C LEU A 113 -1.23 -13.79 -0.76
N GLN A 114 -0.38 -13.44 0.21
CA GLN A 114 -0.81 -13.03 1.54
C GLN A 114 -1.68 -11.77 1.50
N TYR A 115 -1.24 -10.73 0.80
CA TYR A 115 -1.98 -9.48 0.67
C TYR A 115 -3.25 -9.66 -0.18
N LEU A 116 -3.19 -10.49 -1.23
CA LEU A 116 -4.37 -10.80 -2.04
C LEU A 116 -5.44 -11.51 -1.21
N ARG A 117 -5.05 -12.45 -0.35
CA ARG A 117 -5.96 -13.12 0.60
C ARG A 117 -6.63 -12.11 1.52
N ARG A 118 -5.86 -11.20 2.13
CA ARG A 118 -6.42 -10.17 3.02
C ARG A 118 -7.40 -9.25 2.29
N ALA A 119 -7.08 -8.86 1.05
CA ALA A 119 -7.99 -8.07 0.22
C ALA A 119 -9.33 -8.81 -0.02
N MET A 120 -9.28 -10.14 -0.23
CA MET A 120 -10.48 -10.97 -0.36
C MET A 120 -11.28 -11.06 0.94
N GLU A 121 -10.60 -11.28 2.07
CA GLU A 121 -11.22 -11.40 3.40
C GLU A 121 -11.89 -10.10 3.86
N GLU A 122 -11.31 -8.95 3.54
CA GLU A 122 -11.87 -7.61 3.80
C GLU A 122 -12.92 -7.19 2.75
N GLY A 123 -13.24 -8.06 1.77
CA GLY A 123 -14.34 -7.86 0.83
C GLY A 123 -14.03 -6.94 -0.35
N PHE A 124 -12.81 -6.98 -0.89
CA PHE A 124 -12.44 -6.21 -2.09
C PHE A 124 -13.36 -6.57 -3.27
N LYS A 125 -14.22 -5.63 -3.66
CA LYS A 125 -15.27 -5.83 -4.68
C LYS A 125 -14.71 -6.20 -6.06
N ASN A 126 -13.51 -5.70 -6.38
CA ASN A 126 -12.90 -5.78 -7.69
C ASN A 126 -11.87 -6.91 -7.81
N ILE A 127 -11.99 -7.98 -7.01
CA ILE A 127 -10.98 -9.05 -7.00
C ILE A 127 -10.74 -9.69 -8.37
N GLU A 128 -11.74 -9.72 -9.26
CA GLU A 128 -11.60 -10.24 -10.63
C GLU A 128 -10.58 -9.49 -11.48
N ASP A 129 -10.21 -8.27 -11.10
CA ASP A 129 -9.17 -7.50 -11.78
C ASP A 129 -7.80 -8.19 -11.68
N VAL A 130 -7.62 -9.15 -10.77
CA VAL A 130 -6.42 -9.99 -10.67
C VAL A 130 -6.14 -10.80 -11.95
N TYR A 131 -7.17 -11.07 -12.76
CA TYR A 131 -7.04 -11.75 -14.05
C TYR A 131 -6.73 -10.78 -15.20
N LYS A 132 -6.94 -9.48 -15.00
CA LYS A 132 -6.71 -8.43 -16.01
C LYS A 132 -5.37 -7.73 -15.81
N ASP A 133 -5.01 -7.47 -14.55
CA ASP A 133 -3.78 -6.80 -14.16
C ASP A 133 -2.56 -7.63 -14.58
N ALA A 134 -1.66 -7.00 -15.34
CA ALA A 134 -0.50 -7.65 -15.93
C ALA A 134 0.54 -8.05 -14.87
N GLU A 135 0.59 -7.32 -13.76
CA GLU A 135 1.47 -7.59 -12.62
C GLU A 135 1.24 -8.99 -12.03
N PHE A 136 0.01 -9.49 -12.07
CA PHE A 136 -0.33 -10.83 -11.58
C PHE A 136 -0.09 -11.93 -12.61
N ALA A 137 0.42 -11.64 -13.81
CA ALA A 137 0.61 -12.64 -14.86
C ALA A 137 1.50 -13.83 -14.43
N GLN A 138 2.55 -13.58 -13.63
CA GLN A 138 3.38 -14.66 -13.09
C GLN A 138 2.72 -15.32 -11.88
N LEU A 139 2.08 -14.54 -11.00
CA LEU A 139 1.35 -15.06 -9.84
C LEU A 139 0.30 -16.09 -10.25
N ARG A 140 -0.44 -15.84 -11.34
CA ARG A 140 -1.48 -16.73 -11.89
C ARG A 140 -0.99 -18.12 -12.27
N LYS A 141 0.31 -18.31 -12.45
CA LYS A 141 0.91 -19.61 -12.78
C LYS A 141 1.23 -20.45 -11.54
N ASP A 142 1.24 -19.85 -10.35
CA ASP A 142 1.47 -20.55 -9.09
C ASP A 142 0.19 -21.33 -8.70
N PRO A 143 0.25 -22.65 -8.42
CA PRO A 143 -0.93 -23.43 -8.03
C PRO A 143 -1.66 -22.87 -6.80
N ARG A 144 -0.94 -22.20 -5.89
CA ARG A 144 -1.51 -21.58 -4.69
C ARG A 144 -2.41 -20.40 -5.02
N PHE A 145 -2.18 -19.72 -6.15
CA PHE A 145 -3.08 -18.69 -6.66
C PHE A 145 -4.45 -19.28 -6.99
N THR A 146 -4.48 -20.38 -7.75
CA THR A 146 -5.73 -21.06 -8.10
C THR A 146 -6.48 -21.54 -6.86
N GLN A 147 -5.77 -22.10 -5.88
CA GLN A 147 -6.36 -22.51 -4.61
C GLN A 147 -6.95 -21.33 -3.84
N LEU A 148 -6.22 -20.21 -3.77
CA LEU A 148 -6.68 -18.99 -3.11
C LEU A 148 -7.97 -18.47 -3.76
N MET A 149 -8.01 -18.38 -5.10
CA MET A 149 -9.17 -17.89 -5.82
C MET A 149 -10.38 -18.84 -5.73
N ALA A 150 -10.15 -20.16 -5.64
CA ALA A 150 -11.21 -21.14 -5.45
C ALA A 150 -11.80 -21.13 -4.02
N ALA A 151 -11.01 -20.72 -3.02
CA ALA A 151 -11.43 -20.63 -1.63
C ALA A 151 -12.27 -19.38 -1.31
N ARG A 152 -12.61 -18.57 -2.33
CA ARG A 152 -13.47 -17.39 -2.15
C ARG A 152 -14.81 -17.83 -1.54
N PRO A 153 -15.23 -17.28 -0.40
CA PRO A 153 -16.58 -17.51 0.09
C PRO A 153 -17.57 -17.11 -1.01
N PRO A 154 -18.62 -17.90 -1.30
CA PRO A 154 -19.66 -17.45 -2.20
C PRO A 154 -20.13 -16.08 -1.71
N ALA A 155 -20.18 -15.10 -2.62
CA ALA A 155 -20.70 -13.78 -2.30
C ALA A 155 -22.02 -13.98 -1.58
N ILE A 156 -22.16 -13.45 -0.37
CA ILE A 156 -23.46 -13.35 0.27
C ILE A 156 -24.24 -12.41 -0.65
N THR A 157 -25.05 -13.01 -1.52
CA THR A 157 -26.06 -12.31 -2.29
C THR A 157 -27.03 -11.72 -1.27
N ASP A 158 -27.21 -10.40 -1.37
CA ASP A 158 -28.00 -9.48 -0.52
C ASP A 158 -29.10 -10.10 0.36
#